data_AF-A0A094FWU7-F1
#
_entry.id   AF-A0A094FWU7-F1
#
_cell.length_a   1.000
_cell.length_b   1.000
_cell.length_c   1.000
_cell.angle_alpha   90.00
_cell.angle_beta   90.00
_cell.angle_gamma   90.00
#
_symmetry.space_group_name_H-M   'P 1'
#
loop_
_entity.id
_entity.type
_entity.pdbx_description
1 polymer ?
#
loop_
_entity_poly.entity_id
_entity_poly.type
_entity_poly.pdbx_seq_one_letter_code
_entity_poly.pdbx_strand_id
1 'polypeptide(L)' 'METLTDILRSLGISEYLDGFIAAGFLTWTDLLDITEAELESLDVKRGHRRKLQRRIATGRGLPKGAPLAPSAPVANV' A
#
# COMPACT_ATOMS: atom_id res chain seq x y z
N MET A 1 -18.04 1.83 -6.06
CA MET A 1 -16.57 1.75 -6.23
C MET A 1 -15.97 2.67 -5.19
N GLU A 2 -15.11 2.17 -4.29
CA GLU A 2 -14.40 3.04 -3.35
C GLU A 2 -13.27 3.76 -4.10
N THR A 3 -13.09 5.06 -3.85
CA THR A 3 -11.96 5.81 -4.42
C THR A 3 -10.68 5.53 -3.64
N LEU A 4 -9.52 5.86 -4.21
CA LEU A 4 -8.24 5.80 -3.51
C LEU A 4 -8.30 6.59 -2.18
N THR A 5 -8.87 7.79 -2.22
CA THR A 5 -9.07 8.65 -1.05
C THR A 5 -9.91 7.99 0.03
N ASP A 6 -11.03 7.35 -0.33
CA ASP A 6 -11.92 6.67 0.63
C ASP A 6 -11.18 5.53 1.35
N ILE A 7 -10.39 4.75 0.60
CA ILE A 7 -9.62 3.64 1.15
C ILE A 7 -8.56 4.16 2.11
N LEU A 8 -7.77 5.17 1.72
CA LEU A 8 -6.74 5.73 2.59
C LEU A 8 -7.34 6.38 3.85
N ARG A 9 -8.50 7.04 3.74
CA ARG A 9 -9.26 7.57 4.89
C ARG A 9 -9.71 6.46 5.82
N SER A 10 -10.26 5.36 5.29
CA SER A 10 -10.70 4.20 6.08
C SER A 10 -9.56 3.54 6.88
N LEU A 11 -8.33 3.62 6.36
CA LEU A 11 -7.12 3.11 6.99
C LEU A 11 -6.48 4.11 7.98
N GLY A 12 -6.94 5.37 7.97
CA GLY A 12 -6.37 6.46 8.75
C GLY A 12 -4.99 6.90 8.25
N ILE A 13 -4.71 6.80 6.94
CA ILE A 13 -3.42 7.13 6.32
C ILE A 13 -3.59 8.08 5.11
N SER A 14 -4.70 8.81 5.05
CA SER A 14 -5.01 9.76 3.97
C SER A 14 -4.01 10.92 3.86
N GLU A 15 -3.14 11.12 4.86
CA GLU A 15 -2.06 12.10 4.82
C GLU A 15 -1.05 11.84 3.68
N TYR A 16 -0.94 10.60 3.19
CA TYR A 16 -0.04 10.25 2.08
C TYR A 16 -0.67 10.38 0.69
N LEU A 17 -1.95 10.78 0.59
CA LEU A 17 -2.67 10.83 -0.69
C LEU A 17 -1.92 11.66 -1.73
N ASP A 18 -1.47 12.85 -1.36
CA ASP A 18 -0.77 13.75 -2.29
C ASP A 18 0.56 13.16 -2.76
N GLY A 19 1.29 12.47 -1.87
CA GLY A 19 2.52 11.76 -2.20
C GLY A 19 2.28 10.61 -3.19
N PHE A 20 1.20 9.85 -3.00
CA PHE A 20 0.81 8.80 -3.93
C PHE A 20 0.43 9.35 -5.30
N ILE A 21 -0.36 10.43 -5.35
CA ILE A 21 -0.75 11.08 -6.62
C ILE A 21 0.49 11.62 -7.34
N ALA A 22 1.39 12.30 -6.63
CA ALA A 22 2.62 12.84 -7.20
C ALA A 22 3.56 11.76 -7.75
N ALA A 23 3.55 10.56 -7.18
CA ALA A 23 4.29 9.40 -7.66
C ALA A 23 3.58 8.61 -8.78
N GLY A 24 2.37 9.02 -9.17
CA GLY A 24 1.60 8.39 -10.25
C GLY A 24 0.61 7.31 -9.82
N PHE A 25 0.41 7.09 -8.51
CA PHE A 25 -0.62 6.20 -7.99
C PHE A 25 -1.95 6.95 -7.89
N LEU A 26 -2.77 6.87 -8.94
CA LEU A 26 -4.02 7.64 -9.06
C LEU A 26 -5.24 6.86 -8.55
N THR A 27 -5.16 5.53 -8.55
CA THR A 27 -6.26 4.63 -8.22
C THR A 27 -5.84 3.57 -7.21
N TRP A 28 -6.83 2.90 -6.60
CA TRP A 28 -6.58 1.74 -5.76
C TRP A 28 -5.85 0.62 -6.48
N THR A 29 -6.16 0.43 -7.76
CA THR A 29 -5.54 -0.60 -8.60
C THR A 29 -4.05 -0.36 -8.75
N ASP A 30 -3.63 0.90 -8.94
CA ASP A 30 -2.21 1.26 -9.05
C ASP A 30 -1.43 0.92 -7.77
N LEU A 31 -2.07 1.06 -6.60
CA LEU A 31 -1.47 0.71 -5.31
C LEU A 31 -1.41 -0.80 -5.04
N LEU A 32 -2.10 -1.65 -5.80
CA LEU A 32 -2.03 -3.09 -5.56
C LEU A 32 -0.61 -3.63 -5.77
N ASP A 33 0.15 -3.00 -6.66
CA ASP A 33 1.51 -3.44 -7.05
C ASP A 33 2.63 -2.60 -6.44
N ILE A 34 2.29 -1.65 -5.55
CA ILE A 34 3.29 -0.85 -4.85
C ILE A 34 4.21 -1.73 -4.00
N THR A 35 5.52 -1.46 -4.10
CA THR A 35 6.56 -2.16 -3.36
C THR A 35 6.82 -1.50 -2.00
N GLU A 36 7.46 -2.24 -1.09
CA GLU A 36 7.92 -1.68 0.20
C GLU A 36 8.94 -0.55 -0.04
N ALA A 37 9.81 -0.68 -1.05
CA ALA A 37 10.82 0.33 -1.38
C ALA A 37 10.19 1.64 -1.88
N GLU A 38 9.14 1.57 -2.69
CA GLU A 38 8.38 2.76 -3.11
C GLU A 38 7.70 3.42 -1.90
N LEU A 39 7.07 2.63 -1.02
CA LEU A 39 6.49 3.16 0.21
C LEU A 39 7.53 3.81 1.13
N GLU A 40 8.76 3.30 1.19
CA GLU A 40 9.87 3.91 1.90
C GLU A 40 10.35 5.20 1.22
N SER A 41 10.41 5.24 -0.11
CA SER A 41 10.75 6.46 -0.87
C SER A 41 9.74 7.59 -0.69
N LEU A 42 8.49 7.24 -0.38
CA LEU A 42 7.40 8.17 -0.06
C LEU A 42 7.32 8.53 1.44
N ASP A 43 8.32 8.12 2.24
CA ASP A 43 8.41 8.32 3.69
C ASP A 43 7.17 7.81 4.47
N VAL A 44 6.53 6.76 3.95
CA VAL A 44 5.37 6.14 4.62
C VAL A 44 5.88 5.37 5.83
N LYS A 45 5.39 5.73 7.02
CA LYS A 45 5.78 5.09 8.28
C LYS A 45 5.54 3.58 8.24
N ARG A 46 6.46 2.77 8.77
CA ARG A 46 6.39 1.30 8.79
C ARG A 46 5.05 0.74 9.29
N GLY A 47 4.46 1.33 10.32
CA GLY A 47 3.14 0.92 10.82
C GLY A 47 2.00 1.14 9.81
N HIS A 48 2.07 2.23 9.05
CA HIS A 48 1.11 2.57 8.00
C HIS A 48 1.28 1.68 6.77
N ARG A 49 2.52 1.39 6.37
CA ARG A 49 2.82 0.41 5.32
C ARG A 49 2.20 -0.95 5.61
N ARG A 50 2.33 -1.45 6.86
CA ARG A 50 1.72 -2.71 7.30
C ARG A 50 0.18 -2.70 7.21
N LYS A 51 -0.47 -1.58 7.53
CA LYS A 51 -1.93 -1.43 7.37
C LYS A 51 -2.33 -1.50 5.90
N LEU A 52 -1.63 -0.75 5.03
CA LEU A 52 -1.88 -0.72 3.60
C LEU A 52 -1.67 -2.10 2.96
N GLN A 53 -0.53 -2.74 3.23
CA GLN A 53 -0.23 -4.10 2.77
C GLN A 53 -1.27 -5.11 3.26
N ARG A 54 -1.77 -4.97 4.50
CA ARG A 54 -2.87 -5.83 5.00
C ARG A 54 -4.17 -5.60 4.23
N ARG A 55 -4.51 -4.35 3.87
CA ARG A 55 -5.69 -4.04 3.04
C ARG A 55 -5.56 -4.60 1.64
N ILE A 56 -4.37 -4.50 1.02
CA ILE A 56 -4.05 -5.09 -0.28
C ILE A 56 -4.20 -6.61 -0.22
N ALA A 57 -3.59 -7.26 0.77
CA ALA A 57 -3.69 -8.71 0.98
C ALA A 57 -5.14 -9.17 1.15
N THR A 58 -5.93 -8.45 1.96
CA THR A 58 -7.36 -8.74 2.14
C THR A 58 -8.14 -8.60 0.83
N GLY A 59 -7.84 -7.58 0.02
CA GLY A 59 -8.43 -7.41 -1.31
C GLY A 59 -8.06 -8.52 -2.30
N ARG A 60 -6.89 -9.14 -2.12
CA ARG A 60 -6.43 -10.32 -2.88
C ARG A 60 -6.97 -11.66 -2.33
N GLY A 61 -7.86 -11.62 -1.32
CA GLY A 61 -8.44 -12.83 -0.72
C GLY A 61 -7.54 -13.53 0.31
N LEU A 62 -6.42 -12.93 0.71
CA LEU A 62 -5.57 -13.47 1.76
C LEU A 62 -6.20 -13.24 3.15
N PRO A 63 -6.21 -14.26 4.02
CA PRO A 63 -6.80 -14.13 5.35
C PRO A 63 -6.00 -13.16 6.23
N LYS A 64 -6.70 -12.44 7.12
CA LYS A 64 -6.12 -11.42 8.01
C LYS A 64 -5.04 -11.96 8.97
N GLY A 65 -5.01 -13.27 9.20
CA GLY A 65 -4.01 -13.95 10.02
C GLY A 65 -2.81 -14.49 9.25
N ALA A 66 -2.84 -14.48 7.91
CA ALA A 66 -1.70 -14.94 7.13
C ALA A 66 -0.50 -14.02 7.36
N PRO A 67 0.72 -14.58 7.50
CA PRO A 67 1.95 -13.81 7.43
C PRO A 67 1.92 -12.97 6.15
N LEU A 68 2.16 -11.66 6.28
CA LEU A 68 2.55 -10.87 5.12
C LEU A 68 3.93 -11.42 4.74
N ALA A 69 4.08 -11.94 3.52
CA ALA A 69 5.38 -12.38 3.06
C ALA A 69 6.36 -11.21 3.27
N PRO A 70 7.56 -11.46 3.85
CA PRO A 70 8.59 -10.43 3.83
C PRO A 70 8.77 -10.03 2.36
N SER A 71 8.73 -8.73 2.08
CA SER A 71 9.00 -8.20 0.74
C SER A 71 10.30 -8.83 0.27
N ALA A 72 10.21 -9.82 -0.62
CA ALA A 72 11.40 -10.41 -1.22
C ALA A 72 12.11 -9.24 -1.91
N PRO A 73 13.43 -9.10 -1.75
CA PRO A 73 14.15 -8.20 -2.62
C PRO A 73 13.93 -8.77 -4.02
N VAL A 74 13.30 -7.99 -4.90
CA VAL A 74 13.39 -8.25 -6.33
C VAL A 74 14.87 -8.03 -6.65
N ALA A 75 15.65 -9.10 -6.54
CA ALA A 75 17.01 -9.17 -7.02
C ALA A 75 16.91 -9.01 -8.53
N ASN A 76 17.18 -7.81 -9.03
CA ASN A 76 17.35 -7.62 -10.45
C ASN A 76 18.84 -7.81 -10.77
N VAL A 77 19.05 -8.86 -11.56
CA VAL A 77 20.26 -9.25 -12.30
C VAL A 77 20.68 -8.14 -13.25
#